data_AF-A0A7Y9IYK2-F1
#
_entry.id   AF-A0A7Y9IYK2-F1
#
_cell.length_a   1.000
_cell.length_b   1.000
_cell.length_c   1.000
_cell.angle_alpha   90.00
_cell.angle_beta   90.00
_cell.angle_gamma   90.00
#
_symmetry.space_group_name_H-M   'P 1'
#
loop_
_entity.id
_entity.type
_entity.pdbx_description
1 polymer ?
#
loop_
_entity_poly.entity_id
_entity_poly.type
_entity_poly.pdbx_seq_one_letter_code
_entity_poly.pdbx_strand_id
1 'polypeptide(L)'
;MSSFFDSISARVADSGKRKRDNSRGKIFHCDCGQPVFFHNTACLACQAQLGYEPDLGEVRSLAEGTEPDTWVLASEPKGRIFKRCGNLNTPAACNWLLPADSAETLCLACQLNRTIPDLSVPENGELWRKIEAAKRLLIAQLLTLGLPVKPMVEEGDGGLAFDFVGTSVDGVAPLTGHASGLVTLNIKEADDAERAKMREQMHEPYRTLLGHFRHEIGHYYWDVLIADGPFLEHYRKAFGDERIDYGEALKVHYENGAPPDWANHFISTYASSHPWEDWAETWAHYLHMMDTVDTALSYGISPKAVQRDYEPFTEAVLTDPDDPSAQDFLRIVNAWVALTGVLNELSRAMGQRDFYPFALPAPVVGKLQFIHRVVKAGSEQVSRDETVAVTIDEPMLMAGAAAAQNMQTQEQGDAGQSQGDGMGNNQGQNLGPSSTPEGAPAVGAAPAAAPLDNAVAPVNNNVAPVNNPVAPVNNNVALVNNPVAPLDNTVAPVNNPAPVVNGVNADGTPANPTTPPQAAQQPVPAPL
;
A
#
# COMPACT_ATOMS: atom_id res chain seq x y z
N MET A 1 -11.80 12.03 17.22
CA MET A 1 -11.83 12.00 15.74
C MET A 1 -12.52 10.71 15.33
N SER A 2 -13.30 10.70 14.24
CA SER A 2 -13.86 9.46 13.69
C SER A 2 -12.71 8.56 13.23
N SER A 3 -12.76 7.25 13.51
CA SER A 3 -11.73 6.33 13.02
C SER A 3 -11.75 6.29 11.48
N PHE A 4 -10.63 5.92 10.85
CA PHE A 4 -10.57 5.73 9.39
C PHE A 4 -11.66 4.77 8.90
N PHE A 5 -11.91 3.68 9.65
CA PHE A 5 -12.91 2.67 9.34
C PHE A 5 -14.34 3.20 9.34
N ASP A 6 -14.68 4.03 10.33
CA ASP A 6 -15.99 4.66 10.40
C ASP A 6 -16.17 5.67 9.23
N SER A 7 -15.11 6.41 8.91
CA SER A 7 -15.11 7.41 7.83
C SER A 7 -15.31 6.76 6.45
N ILE A 8 -14.55 5.72 6.12
CA ILE A 8 -14.67 5.03 4.83
C ILE A 8 -16.03 4.33 4.72
N SER A 9 -16.48 3.65 5.79
CA SER A 9 -17.80 3.00 5.85
C SER A 9 -18.95 4.00 5.64
N ALA A 10 -18.89 5.15 6.31
CA ALA A 10 -19.88 6.22 6.15
C ALA A 10 -19.86 6.82 4.73
N ARG A 11 -18.69 7.04 4.14
CA ARG A 11 -18.56 7.56 2.76
C ARG A 11 -19.05 6.58 1.70
N VAL A 12 -18.88 5.27 1.92
CA VAL A 12 -19.50 4.25 1.07
C VAL A 12 -21.03 4.23 1.24
N ALA A 13 -21.51 4.50 2.45
CA ALA A 13 -22.95 4.54 2.76
C ALA A 13 -23.65 5.80 2.20
N ASP A 14 -23.02 6.97 2.27
CA ASP A 14 -23.64 8.22 1.81
C ASP A 14 -23.83 8.21 0.28
N SER A 15 -25.07 8.46 -0.13
CA SER A 15 -25.53 8.40 -1.53
C SER A 15 -25.83 9.78 -2.09
N GLY A 16 -25.61 10.85 -1.33
CA GLY A 16 -25.93 12.18 -1.81
C GLY A 16 -25.73 13.27 -0.79
N LYS A 17 -24.55 13.89 -0.84
CA LYS A 17 -24.36 15.36 -0.89
C LYS A 17 -22.89 15.65 -1.11
N ARG A 18 -22.60 16.50 -2.10
CA ARG A 18 -21.30 17.15 -2.32
C ARG A 18 -20.97 18.07 -1.13
N LYS A 19 -20.70 17.52 0.05
CA LYS A 19 -19.78 18.18 0.97
C LYS A 19 -18.45 17.51 0.74
N ARG A 20 -17.49 18.27 0.21
CA ARG A 20 -16.08 18.01 0.42
C ARG A 20 -15.86 18.11 1.93
N ASP A 21 -16.22 17.06 2.67
CA ASP A 21 -15.69 16.91 4.01
C ASP A 21 -14.19 16.70 3.87
N ASN A 22 -13.43 17.12 4.87
CA ASN A 22 -11.99 16.92 4.99
C ASN A 22 -11.67 15.41 5.07
N SER A 23 -11.87 14.69 3.97
CA SER A 23 -11.34 13.36 3.80
C SER A 23 -9.83 13.48 3.74
N ARG A 24 -9.13 12.55 4.39
CA ARG A 24 -7.72 12.21 4.12
C ARG A 24 -7.57 11.66 2.69
N GLY A 25 -7.98 12.46 1.71
CA GLY A 25 -8.13 12.04 0.34
C GLY A 25 -6.77 11.98 -0.33
N LYS A 26 -6.55 11.00 -1.19
CA LYS A 26 -5.29 10.86 -1.95
C LYS A 26 -5.08 11.96 -3.00
N ILE A 27 -6.03 12.89 -3.17
CA ILE A 27 -5.85 14.14 -3.90
C ILE A 27 -5.70 15.27 -2.90
N PHE A 28 -4.49 15.78 -2.80
CA PHE A 28 -4.19 16.92 -1.98
C PHE A 28 -4.30 18.19 -2.81
N HIS A 29 -4.36 19.33 -2.15
CA HIS A 29 -4.39 20.62 -2.84
C HIS A 29 -3.25 21.47 -2.32
N CYS A 30 -2.50 22.06 -3.25
CA CYS A 30 -1.62 23.16 -2.91
C CYS A 30 -2.48 24.36 -2.48
N ASP A 31 -1.92 25.26 -1.67
CA ASP A 31 -2.60 26.51 -1.24
C ASP A 31 -3.01 27.41 -2.42
N CYS A 32 -2.41 27.24 -3.61
CA CYS A 32 -2.87 27.90 -4.84
C CYS A 32 -4.14 27.29 -5.45
N GLY A 33 -4.66 26.20 -4.87
CA GLY A 33 -5.84 25.46 -5.34
C GLY A 33 -5.56 24.33 -6.32
N GLN A 34 -4.34 24.19 -6.84
CA GLN A 34 -4.00 23.14 -7.78
C GLN A 34 -3.98 21.76 -7.10
N PRO A 35 -4.60 20.72 -7.70
CA PRO A 35 -4.45 19.35 -7.23
C PRO A 35 -2.99 18.89 -7.29
N VAL A 36 -2.54 18.25 -6.22
CA VAL A 36 -1.21 17.64 -6.10
C VAL A 36 -1.34 16.21 -5.60
N PHE A 37 -0.38 15.38 -5.98
CA PHE A 37 -0.38 13.94 -5.74
C PHE A 37 0.71 13.55 -4.76
N PHE A 38 0.55 12.35 -4.19
CA PHE A 38 1.39 11.82 -3.11
C PHE A 38 2.91 11.96 -3.34
N HIS A 39 3.39 11.79 -4.58
CA HIS A 39 4.82 11.85 -4.91
C HIS A 39 5.32 13.24 -5.34
N ASN A 40 4.46 14.25 -5.42
CA ASN A 40 4.92 15.57 -5.86
C ASN A 40 5.81 16.22 -4.80
N THR A 41 6.93 16.79 -5.25
CA THR A 41 7.88 17.58 -4.45
C THR A 41 7.73 19.08 -4.64
N ALA A 42 7.00 19.50 -5.68
CA ALA A 42 6.67 20.89 -6.00
C ALA A 42 5.33 20.97 -6.74
N CYS A 43 4.63 22.10 -6.59
CA CYS A 43 3.42 22.40 -7.34
C CYS A 43 3.80 22.94 -8.73
N LEU A 44 3.31 22.32 -9.80
CA LEU A 44 3.61 22.77 -11.16
C LEU A 44 2.94 24.11 -11.53
N ALA A 45 1.90 24.52 -10.82
CA ALA A 45 1.18 25.77 -11.11
C ALA A 45 1.84 27.00 -10.45
N CYS A 46 2.16 26.92 -9.15
CA CYS A 46 2.71 28.06 -8.39
C CYS A 46 4.18 27.87 -7.97
N GLN A 47 4.80 26.74 -8.30
CA GLN A 47 6.18 26.38 -7.93
C GLN A 47 6.46 26.26 -6.43
N ALA A 48 5.42 26.30 -5.58
CA ALA A 48 5.57 26.04 -4.15
C ALA A 48 6.19 24.65 -3.91
N GLN A 49 7.14 24.58 -2.99
CA GLN A 49 7.68 23.31 -2.52
C GLN A 49 6.59 22.53 -1.78
N LEU A 50 6.61 21.21 -1.91
CA LEU A 50 5.63 20.32 -1.29
C LEU A 50 6.31 19.32 -0.37
N GLY A 51 5.59 18.94 0.69
CA GLY A 51 6.00 17.87 1.60
C GLY A 51 4.81 17.03 2.05
N TYR A 52 5.01 15.72 2.20
CA TYR A 52 4.04 14.84 2.84
C TYR A 52 4.18 14.92 4.37
N GLU A 53 3.13 15.37 5.03
CA GLU A 53 3.02 15.45 6.49
C GLU A 53 2.29 14.19 6.99
N PRO A 54 3.00 13.28 7.70
CA PRO A 54 2.47 11.96 8.02
C PRO A 54 1.35 11.95 9.06
N ASP A 55 1.31 12.90 10.00
CA ASP A 55 0.29 12.96 11.07
C ASP A 55 -1.09 13.36 10.49
N LEU A 56 -1.09 14.25 9.51
CA LEU A 56 -2.26 14.66 8.73
C LEU A 56 -2.58 13.66 7.61
N GLY A 57 -1.55 12.96 7.11
CA GLY A 57 -1.67 12.07 5.96
C GLY A 57 -1.81 12.83 4.63
N GLU A 58 -1.24 14.03 4.53
CA GLU A 58 -1.45 14.96 3.40
C GLU A 58 -0.16 15.47 2.76
N VAL A 59 -0.18 15.69 1.43
CA VAL A 59 0.84 16.53 0.78
C VAL A 59 0.44 17.99 0.85
N ARG A 60 1.29 18.83 1.43
CA ARG A 60 1.02 20.25 1.68
C ARG A 60 2.08 21.14 1.06
N SER A 61 1.69 22.37 0.70
CA SER A 61 2.63 23.40 0.33
C SER A 61 3.42 23.90 1.53
N LEU A 62 4.68 24.21 1.28
CA LEU A 62 5.64 24.63 2.29
C LEU A 62 6.01 26.10 2.09
N ALA A 63 6.17 26.81 3.20
CA ALA A 63 6.84 28.10 3.26
C ALA A 63 8.15 27.94 4.04
N GLU A 64 9.13 28.80 3.75
CA GLU A 64 10.41 28.81 4.46
C GLU A 64 10.19 29.11 5.96
N GLY A 65 10.86 28.35 6.81
CA GLY A 65 10.88 28.58 8.25
C GLY A 65 11.84 29.71 8.63
N THR A 66 11.98 29.94 9.95
CA THR A 66 12.85 31.01 10.47
C THR A 66 14.33 30.69 10.36
N GLU A 67 14.68 29.41 10.28
CA GLU A 67 16.07 28.92 10.18
C GLU A 67 16.32 28.25 8.81
N PRO A 68 17.58 28.19 8.33
CA PRO A 68 17.92 27.49 7.09
C PRO A 68 17.45 26.03 7.08
N ASP A 69 17.00 25.56 5.91
CA ASP A 69 16.48 24.20 5.69
C ASP A 69 15.28 23.77 6.55
N THR A 70 14.64 24.73 7.24
CA THR A 70 13.39 24.53 7.97
C THR A 70 12.19 25.03 7.18
N TRP A 71 11.04 24.42 7.44
CA TRP A 71 9.80 24.65 6.70
C TRP A 71 8.60 24.71 7.64
N VAL A 72 7.58 25.46 7.25
CA VAL A 72 6.25 25.42 7.86
C VAL A 72 5.23 25.10 6.78
N LEU A 73 4.06 24.58 7.17
CA LEU A 73 2.95 24.46 6.22
C LEU A 73 2.53 25.87 5.81
N ALA A 74 2.41 26.15 4.51
CA ALA A 74 2.14 27.50 4.03
C ALA A 74 0.78 28.05 4.50
N SER A 75 -0.21 27.17 4.71
CA SER A 75 -1.49 27.50 5.34
C SER A 75 -1.40 27.83 6.84
N GLU A 76 -0.31 27.45 7.51
CA GLU A 76 -0.12 27.59 8.96
C GLU A 76 1.28 28.17 9.26
N PRO A 77 1.56 29.45 8.93
CA PRO A 77 2.91 30.02 9.04
C PRO A 77 3.47 30.10 10.46
N LYS A 78 2.61 29.92 11.48
CA LYS A 78 2.97 29.86 12.90
C LYS A 78 2.81 28.46 13.49
N GLY A 79 2.64 27.46 12.64
CA GLY A 79 2.45 26.07 13.01
C GLY A 79 3.77 25.37 13.37
N ARG A 80 3.72 24.04 13.40
CA ARG A 80 4.89 23.19 13.63
C ARG A 80 5.95 23.44 12.56
N ILE A 81 7.21 23.46 13.00
CA ILE A 81 8.36 23.58 12.11
C ILE A 81 8.84 22.17 11.74
N PHE A 82 9.09 21.99 10.46
CA PHE A 82 9.52 20.73 9.86
C PHE A 82 10.89 20.90 9.19
N LYS A 83 11.53 19.76 8.97
CA LYS A 83 12.58 19.59 7.97
C LYS A 83 12.13 18.55 6.94
N ARG A 84 12.76 18.54 5.78
CA ARG A 84 12.51 17.53 4.73
C ARG A 84 13.43 16.34 4.94
N CYS A 85 12.96 15.14 4.59
CA CYS A 85 13.74 13.92 4.68
C CYS A 85 15.10 14.04 3.95
N GLY A 86 16.18 13.54 4.56
CA GLY A 86 17.52 13.55 3.96
C GLY A 86 17.61 12.85 2.59
N ASN A 87 16.67 11.95 2.28
CA ASN A 87 16.56 11.30 0.96
C ASN A 87 15.82 12.13 -0.11
N LEU A 88 15.54 13.42 0.14
CA LEU A 88 14.91 14.30 -0.85
C LEU A 88 15.79 14.48 -2.10
N ASN A 89 17.08 14.78 -1.89
CA ASN A 89 18.01 15.11 -2.96
C ASN A 89 18.82 13.89 -3.46
N THR A 90 18.48 12.69 -2.98
CA THR A 90 19.05 11.43 -3.45
C THR A 90 18.17 10.84 -4.57
N PRO A 91 18.61 9.78 -5.28
CA PRO A 91 17.76 9.16 -6.30
C PRO A 91 16.38 8.71 -5.80
N ALA A 92 16.21 8.40 -4.51
CA ALA A 92 14.94 8.04 -3.89
C ALA A 92 13.87 9.14 -3.90
N ALA A 93 14.27 10.41 -4.04
CA ALA A 93 13.41 11.58 -4.18
C ALA A 93 12.27 11.65 -3.13
N CYS A 94 12.62 11.45 -1.85
CA CYS A 94 11.62 11.40 -0.77
C CYS A 94 11.07 12.80 -0.46
N ASN A 95 9.73 12.95 -0.47
CA ASN A 95 9.07 14.22 -0.15
C ASN A 95 8.50 14.29 1.28
N TRP A 96 8.80 13.32 2.15
CA TRP A 96 8.23 13.29 3.50
C TRP A 96 8.86 14.35 4.41
N LEU A 97 8.03 14.89 5.29
CA LEU A 97 8.42 15.79 6.37
C LEU A 97 8.72 15.01 7.64
N LEU A 98 9.52 15.62 8.51
CA LEU A 98 9.71 15.22 9.89
C LEU A 98 9.87 16.47 10.77
N PRO A 99 9.58 16.39 12.07
CA PRO A 99 9.70 17.54 12.98
C PRO A 99 11.12 18.10 12.96
N ALA A 100 11.27 19.42 12.97
CA ALA A 100 12.58 20.06 12.89
C ALA A 100 13.46 19.74 14.11
N ASP A 101 12.84 19.53 15.27
CA ASP A 101 13.46 19.16 16.54
C ASP A 101 13.78 17.65 16.68
N SER A 102 13.36 16.82 15.72
CA SER A 102 13.73 15.41 15.69
C SER A 102 15.25 15.25 15.57
N ALA A 103 15.83 14.30 16.32
CA ALA A 103 17.23 13.93 16.16
C ALA A 103 17.51 13.24 14.80
N GLU A 104 16.48 12.66 14.19
CA GLU A 104 16.60 11.89 12.96
C GLU A 104 16.74 12.77 11.72
N THR A 105 17.50 12.31 10.72
CA THR A 105 17.61 13.01 9.42
C THR A 105 16.70 12.41 8.35
N LEU A 106 16.30 11.15 8.52
CA LEU A 106 15.42 10.43 7.62
C LEU A 106 14.01 10.40 8.19
N CYS A 107 12.98 10.49 7.34
CA CYS A 107 11.59 10.28 7.77
C CYS A 107 11.36 8.82 8.18
N LEU A 108 10.27 8.55 8.91
CA LEU A 108 9.90 7.20 9.36
C LEU A 108 10.03 6.15 8.26
N ALA A 109 9.44 6.37 7.09
CA ALA A 109 9.50 5.40 5.99
C ALA A 109 10.93 5.12 5.47
N CYS A 110 11.83 6.12 5.49
CA CYS A 110 13.22 5.95 5.08
C CYS A 110 14.10 5.36 6.19
N GLN A 111 13.76 5.57 7.47
CA GLN A 111 14.43 4.91 8.60
C GLN A 111 14.25 3.40 8.60
N LEU A 112 13.17 2.89 7.99
CA LEU A 112 12.96 1.45 7.83
C LEU A 112 13.96 0.79 6.88
N ASN A 113 14.82 1.54 6.17
CA ASN A 113 15.86 0.92 5.36
C ASN A 113 17.04 0.52 6.22
N ARG A 114 17.26 -0.79 6.34
CA ARG A 114 18.51 -1.32 6.84
C ARG A 114 19.57 -1.30 5.74
N THR A 115 19.19 -1.70 4.52
CA THR A 115 20.08 -1.69 3.35
C THR A 115 19.40 -0.99 2.17
N ILE A 116 20.10 0.01 1.60
CA ILE A 116 19.76 0.57 0.30
C ILE A 116 20.65 -0.05 -0.78
N PRO A 117 20.25 0.01 -2.06
CA PRO A 117 21.06 -0.56 -3.12
C PRO A 117 22.38 0.19 -3.33
N ASP A 118 23.39 -0.51 -3.86
CA ASP A 118 24.67 0.11 -4.23
C ASP A 118 24.46 1.14 -5.36
N LEU A 119 24.57 2.42 -5.01
CA LEU A 119 24.38 3.54 -5.94
C LEU A 119 25.60 3.80 -6.85
N SER A 120 26.70 3.04 -6.69
CA SER A 120 27.79 3.07 -7.67
C SER A 120 27.40 2.41 -8.99
N VAL A 121 26.39 1.55 -8.96
CA VAL A 121 25.76 0.93 -10.13
C VAL A 121 24.74 1.92 -10.74
N PRO A 122 24.95 2.41 -11.97
CA PRO A 122 24.17 3.53 -12.53
C PRO A 122 22.65 3.34 -12.54
N GLU A 123 22.17 2.12 -12.83
CA GLU A 123 20.75 1.79 -12.92
C GLU A 123 20.06 1.77 -11.55
N ASN A 124 20.79 1.50 -10.46
CA ASN A 124 20.21 1.28 -9.15
C ASN A 124 19.53 2.54 -8.60
N GLY A 125 19.96 3.74 -8.99
CA GLY A 125 19.31 4.98 -8.56
C GLY A 125 17.86 5.10 -9.02
N GLU A 126 17.55 4.69 -10.26
CA GLU A 126 16.17 4.69 -10.77
C GLU A 126 15.34 3.58 -10.15
N LEU A 127 15.90 2.38 -10.05
CA LEU A 127 15.23 1.22 -9.44
C LEU A 127 14.88 1.51 -7.98
N TRP A 128 15.82 2.08 -7.22
CA TRP A 128 15.61 2.48 -5.83
C TRP A 128 14.47 3.50 -5.70
N ARG A 129 14.38 4.48 -6.61
CA ARG A 129 13.28 5.44 -6.64
C ARG A 129 11.91 4.77 -6.78
N LYS A 130 11.78 3.79 -7.69
CA LYS A 130 10.53 3.04 -7.91
C LYS A 130 10.14 2.23 -6.67
N ILE A 131 11.11 1.54 -6.05
CA ILE A 131 10.92 0.79 -4.80
C ILE A 131 10.47 1.69 -3.67
N GLU A 132 11.19 2.79 -3.45
CA GLU A 132 10.89 3.73 -2.40
C GLU A 132 9.53 4.43 -2.60
N ALA A 133 9.14 4.72 -3.84
CA ALA A 133 7.81 5.22 -4.13
C ALA A 133 6.71 4.22 -3.71
N ALA A 134 6.87 2.94 -4.06
CA ALA A 134 5.94 1.88 -3.67
C ALA A 134 5.92 1.65 -2.15
N LYS A 135 7.09 1.55 -1.50
CA LYS A 135 7.18 1.40 -0.04
C LYS A 135 6.50 2.57 0.68
N ARG A 136 6.74 3.82 0.27
CA ARG A 136 6.10 4.98 0.92
C ARG A 136 4.58 4.98 0.80
N LEU A 137 4.02 4.49 -0.31
CA LEU A 137 2.57 4.28 -0.42
C LEU A 137 2.07 3.25 0.58
N LEU A 138 2.80 2.13 0.73
CA LEU A 138 2.50 1.15 1.77
C LEU A 138 2.56 1.79 3.17
N ILE A 139 3.67 2.43 3.54
CA ILE A 139 3.82 2.98 4.90
C ILE A 139 2.75 4.05 5.19
N ALA A 140 2.45 4.94 4.24
CA ALA A 140 1.35 5.90 4.40
C ALA A 140 0.00 5.21 4.63
N GLN A 141 -0.26 4.09 3.95
CA GLN A 141 -1.47 3.30 4.17
C GLN A 141 -1.49 2.67 5.57
N LEU A 142 -0.38 2.10 6.04
CA LEU A 142 -0.29 1.49 7.37
C LEU A 142 -0.55 2.53 8.48
N LEU A 143 0.06 3.72 8.36
CA LEU A 143 -0.19 4.84 9.26
C LEU A 143 -1.66 5.30 9.22
N THR A 144 -2.27 5.33 8.04
CA THR A 144 -3.69 5.69 7.88
C THR A 144 -4.62 4.68 8.57
N LEU A 145 -4.25 3.39 8.53
CA LEU A 145 -4.95 2.31 9.23
C LEU A 145 -4.66 2.30 10.74
N GLY A 146 -3.69 3.09 11.22
CA GLY A 146 -3.25 3.13 12.62
C GLY A 146 -2.48 1.88 13.04
N LEU A 147 -1.88 1.16 12.09
CA LEU A 147 -1.07 -0.02 12.41
C LEU A 147 0.31 0.39 12.93
N PRO A 148 0.93 -0.40 13.83
CA PRO A 148 2.25 -0.08 14.35
C PRO A 148 3.29 -0.14 13.22
N VAL A 149 4.11 0.91 13.14
CA VAL A 149 5.26 1.02 12.23
C VAL A 149 6.44 1.53 13.03
N LYS A 150 7.28 0.61 13.50
CA LYS A 150 8.47 0.91 14.31
C LYS A 150 9.72 0.46 13.56
N PRO A 151 10.75 1.30 13.38
CA PRO A 151 12.04 0.85 12.87
C PRO A 151 12.64 -0.24 13.75
N MET A 152 13.18 -1.30 13.13
CA MET A 152 13.92 -2.34 13.83
C MET A 152 15.22 -1.79 14.40
N VAL A 153 15.44 -1.99 15.71
CA VAL A 153 16.70 -1.65 16.39
C VAL A 153 17.57 -2.90 16.55
N GLU A 154 16.95 -3.99 16.97
CA GLU A 154 17.57 -5.31 17.14
C GLU A 154 16.67 -6.38 16.51
N GLU A 155 17.25 -7.48 16.07
CA GLU A 155 16.49 -8.58 15.49
C GLU A 155 15.52 -9.17 16.53
N GLY A 156 14.23 -9.27 16.17
CA GLY A 156 13.18 -9.77 17.06
C GLY A 156 12.59 -8.74 18.03
N ASP A 157 12.95 -7.45 17.94
CA ASP A 157 12.40 -6.39 18.80
C ASP A 157 10.97 -5.91 18.41
N GLY A 158 10.31 -6.66 17.52
CA GLY A 158 9.02 -6.34 16.91
C GLY A 158 9.06 -5.22 15.87
N GLY A 159 10.23 -4.67 15.56
CA GLY A 159 10.41 -3.63 14.55
C GLY A 159 10.46 -4.18 13.12
N LEU A 160 10.33 -3.25 12.18
CA LEU A 160 10.30 -3.48 10.75
C LEU A 160 11.56 -2.91 10.10
N ALA A 161 12.18 -3.68 9.21
CA ALA A 161 13.28 -3.25 8.37
C ALA A 161 13.12 -3.75 6.94
N PHE A 162 13.75 -3.04 6.00
CA PHE A 162 13.83 -3.38 4.59
C PHE A 162 15.27 -3.46 4.11
N ASP A 163 15.57 -4.52 3.36
CA ASP A 163 16.80 -4.66 2.58
C ASP A 163 16.47 -4.63 1.09
N PHE A 164 17.04 -3.67 0.37
CA PHE A 164 16.96 -3.60 -1.09
C PHE A 164 18.29 -3.99 -1.71
N VAL A 165 18.36 -5.24 -2.15
CA VAL A 165 19.62 -5.89 -2.51
C VAL A 165 19.63 -6.27 -3.98
N GLY A 166 20.78 -6.10 -4.64
CA GLY A 166 21.02 -6.59 -5.99
C GLY A 166 21.60 -7.99 -5.99
N THR A 167 21.86 -8.52 -7.19
CA THR A 167 22.68 -9.74 -7.36
C THR A 167 24.04 -9.55 -6.69
N SER A 168 24.49 -10.53 -5.91
CA SER A 168 25.79 -10.48 -5.24
C SER A 168 26.95 -10.45 -6.26
N VAL A 169 28.15 -10.11 -5.79
CA VAL A 169 29.38 -10.15 -6.62
C VAL A 169 29.61 -11.53 -7.23
N ASP A 170 29.21 -12.60 -6.54
CA ASP A 170 29.31 -13.99 -6.99
C ASP A 170 28.18 -14.40 -7.95
N GLY A 171 27.30 -13.47 -8.33
CA GLY A 171 26.21 -13.72 -9.28
C GLY A 171 24.95 -14.34 -8.66
N VAL A 172 24.86 -14.47 -7.34
CA VAL A 172 23.70 -15.05 -6.66
C VAL A 172 22.61 -14.00 -6.53
N ALA A 173 21.42 -14.29 -7.06
CA ALA A 173 20.25 -13.44 -6.87
C ALA A 173 19.81 -13.51 -5.40
N PRO A 174 19.48 -12.37 -4.77
CA PRO A 174 18.99 -12.38 -3.40
C PRO A 174 17.63 -13.08 -3.34
N LEU A 175 17.39 -13.78 -2.24
CA LEU A 175 16.08 -14.33 -1.92
C LEU A 175 15.19 -13.18 -1.45
N THR A 176 14.14 -12.90 -2.21
CA THR A 176 13.08 -11.99 -1.76
C THR A 176 12.19 -12.73 -0.76
N GLY A 177 11.79 -12.05 0.31
CA GLY A 177 10.90 -12.60 1.32
C GLY A 177 10.97 -11.86 2.65
N HIS A 178 10.34 -12.44 3.66
CA HIS A 178 10.28 -11.93 5.02
C HIS A 178 10.92 -12.90 6.03
N ALA A 179 11.66 -12.34 7.01
CA ALA A 179 12.17 -13.08 8.16
C ALA A 179 12.24 -12.17 9.40
N SER A 180 11.49 -12.50 10.45
CA SER A 180 11.58 -11.85 11.78
C SER A 180 11.53 -10.31 11.74
N GLY A 181 10.63 -9.74 10.92
CA GLY A 181 10.49 -8.29 10.74
C GLY A 181 11.41 -7.66 9.70
N LEU A 182 12.33 -8.43 9.09
CA LEU A 182 13.11 -7.99 7.95
C LEU A 182 12.43 -8.42 6.64
N VAL A 183 12.09 -7.45 5.81
CA VAL A 183 11.60 -7.67 4.45
C VAL A 183 12.75 -7.42 3.46
N THR A 184 13.17 -8.44 2.73
CA THR A 184 14.23 -8.34 1.73
C THR A 184 13.62 -8.36 0.34
N LEU A 185 13.90 -7.36 -0.51
CA LEU A 185 13.48 -7.36 -1.91
C LEU A 185 14.68 -7.28 -2.84
N ASN A 186 14.66 -8.08 -3.89
CA ASN A 186 15.58 -7.94 -5.00
C ASN A 186 15.31 -6.62 -5.76
N ILE A 187 16.30 -5.75 -5.88
CA ILE A 187 16.16 -4.46 -6.54
C ILE A 187 15.73 -4.58 -8.01
N LYS A 188 16.09 -5.70 -8.67
CA LYS A 188 15.68 -5.97 -10.06
C LYS A 188 14.18 -6.11 -10.22
N GLU A 189 13.43 -6.37 -9.15
CA GLU A 189 11.98 -6.34 -9.22
C GLU A 189 11.43 -4.96 -9.56
N ALA A 190 12.22 -3.89 -9.42
CA ALA A 190 11.83 -2.56 -9.84
C ALA A 190 11.98 -2.32 -11.35
N ASP A 191 12.66 -3.21 -12.06
CA ASP A 191 12.76 -3.17 -13.51
C ASP A 191 11.46 -3.71 -14.12
N ASP A 192 10.86 -2.95 -15.03
CA ASP A 192 9.55 -3.29 -15.56
C ASP A 192 9.61 -4.46 -16.56
N ALA A 193 10.73 -4.65 -17.25
CA ALA A 193 10.93 -5.78 -18.14
C ALA A 193 11.16 -7.08 -17.36
N GLU A 194 12.01 -7.04 -16.33
CA GLU A 194 12.21 -8.19 -15.44
C GLU A 194 10.92 -8.56 -14.70
N ARG A 195 10.15 -7.57 -14.21
CA ARG A 195 8.85 -7.82 -13.57
C ARG A 195 7.85 -8.46 -14.54
N ALA A 196 7.78 -7.97 -15.78
CA ALA A 196 6.88 -8.53 -16.79
C ALA A 196 7.25 -9.97 -17.15
N LYS A 197 8.55 -10.24 -17.30
CA LYS A 197 9.10 -11.58 -17.53
C LYS A 197 8.80 -12.53 -16.36
N MET A 198 9.07 -12.10 -15.13
CA MET A 198 8.82 -12.90 -13.92
C MET A 198 7.33 -13.25 -13.80
N ARG A 199 6.45 -12.26 -14.01
CA ARG A 199 5.00 -12.47 -14.00
C ARG A 199 4.55 -13.56 -14.97
N GLU A 200 5.13 -13.59 -16.18
CA GLU A 200 4.81 -14.62 -17.17
C GLU A 200 5.40 -15.99 -16.82
N GLN A 201 6.65 -16.04 -16.34
CA GLN A 201 7.32 -17.27 -15.92
C GLN A 201 6.60 -17.94 -14.74
N MET A 202 6.15 -17.14 -13.77
CA MET A 202 5.44 -17.60 -12.58
C MET A 202 3.93 -17.76 -12.79
N HIS A 203 3.43 -17.50 -14.01
CA HIS A 203 2.00 -17.54 -14.34
C HIS A 203 1.13 -16.69 -13.40
N GLU A 204 1.69 -15.56 -12.94
CA GLU A 204 1.02 -14.63 -12.05
C GLU A 204 0.12 -13.69 -12.86
N PRO A 205 -1.17 -13.55 -12.52
CA PRO A 205 -2.05 -12.63 -13.25
C PRO A 205 -1.74 -11.16 -12.92
N TYR A 206 -1.13 -10.90 -11.76
CA TYR A 206 -0.85 -9.56 -11.23
C TYR A 206 0.49 -9.55 -10.49
N ARG A 207 1.42 -8.68 -10.90
CA ARG A 207 2.70 -8.45 -10.20
C ARG A 207 3.05 -6.97 -10.23
N THR A 208 3.14 -6.33 -9.07
CA THR A 208 3.57 -4.94 -8.89
C THR A 208 4.47 -4.82 -7.66
N LEU A 209 5.35 -3.80 -7.59
CA LEU A 209 6.17 -3.55 -6.40
C LEU A 209 5.31 -3.41 -5.14
N LEU A 210 4.23 -2.62 -5.24
CA LEU A 210 3.35 -2.36 -4.11
C LEU A 210 2.59 -3.63 -3.68
N GLY A 211 2.16 -4.46 -4.64
CA GLY A 211 1.55 -5.75 -4.35
C GLY A 211 2.51 -6.66 -3.58
N HIS A 212 3.77 -6.74 -4.01
CA HIS A 212 4.78 -7.55 -3.34
C HIS A 212 5.06 -7.03 -1.91
N PHE A 213 5.24 -5.71 -1.74
CA PHE A 213 5.36 -5.11 -0.41
C PHE A 213 4.17 -5.42 0.49
N ARG A 214 2.94 -5.42 -0.06
CA ARG A 214 1.72 -5.74 0.67
C ARG A 214 1.63 -7.22 1.06
N HIS A 215 2.21 -8.12 0.29
CA HIS A 215 2.36 -9.53 0.64
C HIS A 215 3.38 -9.69 1.78
N GLU A 216 4.59 -9.18 1.61
CA GLU A 216 5.67 -9.34 2.59
C GLU A 216 5.34 -8.71 3.95
N ILE A 217 4.70 -7.55 3.95
CA ILE A 217 4.26 -6.92 5.21
C ILE A 217 3.12 -7.72 5.88
N GLY A 218 2.39 -8.54 5.13
CA GLY A 218 1.41 -9.47 5.68
C GLY A 218 2.06 -10.48 6.61
N HIS A 219 3.24 -11.03 6.24
CA HIS A 219 4.01 -11.90 7.14
C HIS A 219 4.47 -11.15 8.39
N TYR A 220 4.98 -9.93 8.26
CA TYR A 220 5.34 -9.10 9.42
C TYR A 220 4.16 -8.91 10.40
N TYR A 221 2.98 -8.57 9.88
CA TYR A 221 1.81 -8.40 10.75
C TYR A 221 1.23 -9.72 11.26
N TRP A 222 1.56 -10.86 10.66
CA TRP A 222 1.27 -12.15 11.29
C TRP A 222 2.06 -12.30 12.59
N ASP A 223 3.37 -12.03 12.57
CA ASP A 223 4.21 -12.08 13.76
C ASP A 223 3.72 -11.10 14.84
N VAL A 224 3.42 -9.86 14.44
CA VAL A 224 3.06 -8.79 15.38
C VAL A 224 1.65 -8.93 15.96
N LEU A 225 0.67 -9.40 15.17
CA LEU A 225 -0.75 -9.36 15.56
C LEU A 225 -1.36 -10.75 15.84
N ILE A 226 -0.72 -11.83 15.37
CA ILE A 226 -1.30 -13.18 15.42
C ILE A 226 -0.48 -14.13 16.28
N ALA A 227 0.83 -14.27 16.04
CA ALA A 227 1.66 -15.38 16.54
C ALA A 227 1.50 -15.66 18.04
N ASP A 228 1.56 -14.62 18.86
CA ASP A 228 1.42 -14.69 20.33
C ASP A 228 0.14 -14.01 20.85
N GLY A 229 -0.84 -13.82 19.96
CA GLY A 229 -2.04 -13.00 20.20
C GLY A 229 -3.33 -13.80 20.42
N PRO A 230 -4.41 -13.12 20.86
CA PRO A 230 -5.73 -13.73 21.03
C PRO A 230 -6.38 -14.19 19.70
N PHE A 231 -5.80 -13.78 18.57
CA PHE A 231 -6.30 -14.11 17.25
C PHE A 231 -5.78 -15.42 16.68
N LEU A 232 -4.77 -16.08 17.29
CA LEU A 232 -4.15 -17.29 16.73
C LEU A 232 -5.14 -18.43 16.44
N GLU A 233 -6.03 -18.75 17.37
CA GLU A 233 -7.02 -19.81 17.17
C GLU A 233 -8.07 -19.44 16.11
N HIS A 234 -8.41 -18.15 16.01
CA HIS A 234 -9.31 -17.65 14.98
C HIS A 234 -8.65 -17.67 13.59
N TYR A 235 -7.35 -17.34 13.54
CA TYR A 235 -6.52 -17.48 12.35
C TYR A 235 -6.51 -18.94 11.87
N ARG A 236 -6.22 -19.90 12.76
CA ARG A 236 -6.20 -21.32 12.40
C ARG A 236 -7.54 -21.84 11.88
N LYS A 237 -8.64 -21.32 12.42
CA LYS A 237 -9.98 -21.61 11.92
C LYS A 237 -10.23 -21.04 10.52
N ALA A 238 -9.67 -19.87 10.19
CA ALA A 238 -9.91 -19.18 8.92
C ALA A 238 -8.95 -19.62 7.79
N PHE A 239 -7.67 -19.84 8.10
CA PHE A 239 -6.59 -20.09 7.13
C PHE A 239 -6.04 -21.52 7.18
N GLY A 240 -6.21 -22.22 8.30
CA GLY A 240 -5.62 -23.53 8.53
C GLY A 240 -4.42 -23.50 9.47
N ASP A 241 -3.80 -24.67 9.67
CA ASP A 241 -2.70 -24.84 10.62
C ASP A 241 -1.36 -24.45 10.00
N GLU A 242 -0.81 -23.32 10.42
CA GLU A 242 0.46 -22.78 9.94
C GLU A 242 1.69 -23.61 10.34
N ARG A 243 1.54 -24.59 11.24
CA ARG A 243 2.64 -25.43 11.72
C ARG A 243 3.03 -26.54 10.73
N ILE A 244 2.32 -26.62 9.61
CA ILE A 244 2.72 -27.47 8.48
C ILE A 244 4.13 -27.04 8.04
N ASP A 245 4.97 -28.00 7.66
CA ASP A 245 6.33 -27.67 7.21
C ASP A 245 6.27 -26.82 5.95
N TYR A 246 6.71 -25.56 6.09
CA TYR A 246 6.64 -24.56 5.03
C TYR A 246 7.39 -24.98 3.76
N GLY A 247 8.59 -25.53 3.92
CA GLY A 247 9.43 -25.94 2.79
C GLY A 247 8.83 -27.10 2.00
N GLU A 248 8.32 -28.11 2.70
CA GLU A 248 7.65 -29.26 2.08
C GLU A 248 6.32 -28.84 1.43
N ALA A 249 5.55 -27.96 2.06
CA ALA A 249 4.30 -27.45 1.50
C ALA A 249 4.52 -26.69 0.17
N LEU A 250 5.52 -25.80 0.12
CA LEU A 250 5.90 -25.12 -1.11
C LEU A 250 6.39 -26.08 -2.18
N LYS A 251 7.21 -27.06 -1.81
CA LYS A 251 7.69 -28.08 -2.75
C LYS A 251 6.52 -28.86 -3.36
N VAL A 252 5.57 -29.31 -2.54
CA VAL A 252 4.34 -29.98 -3.00
C VAL A 252 3.55 -29.08 -3.96
N HIS A 253 3.44 -27.78 -3.65
CA HIS A 253 2.77 -26.82 -4.52
C HIS A 253 3.47 -26.65 -5.88
N TYR A 254 4.80 -26.52 -5.91
CA TYR A 254 5.53 -26.39 -7.17
C TYR A 254 5.52 -27.67 -8.01
N GLU A 255 5.51 -28.85 -7.37
CA GLU A 255 5.46 -30.14 -8.07
C GLU A 255 4.06 -30.48 -8.60
N ASN A 256 3.00 -30.20 -7.83
CA ASN A 256 1.64 -30.63 -8.15
C ASN A 256 0.70 -29.50 -8.61
N GLY A 257 1.09 -28.25 -8.40
CA GLY A 257 0.24 -27.07 -8.59
C GLY A 257 -0.78 -26.88 -7.47
N ALA A 258 -1.66 -25.89 -7.67
CA ALA A 258 -2.79 -25.64 -6.77
C ALA A 258 -3.85 -26.76 -6.87
N PRO A 259 -4.60 -27.06 -5.79
CA PRO A 259 -5.74 -27.97 -5.84
C PRO A 259 -6.75 -27.59 -6.93
N PRO A 260 -7.40 -28.53 -7.65
CA PRO A 260 -8.29 -28.19 -8.77
C PRO A 260 -9.44 -27.22 -8.44
N ASP A 261 -9.88 -27.20 -7.18
CA ASP A 261 -10.94 -26.36 -6.64
C ASP A 261 -10.44 -25.11 -5.91
N TRP A 262 -9.14 -24.77 -6.02
CA TRP A 262 -8.51 -23.65 -5.31
C TRP A 262 -9.32 -22.33 -5.44
N ALA A 263 -9.87 -22.07 -6.62
CA ALA A 263 -10.60 -20.84 -6.94
C ALA A 263 -11.88 -20.65 -6.11
N ASN A 264 -12.38 -21.69 -5.45
CA ASN A 264 -13.52 -21.64 -4.55
C ASN A 264 -13.13 -21.29 -3.09
N HIS A 265 -11.84 -21.31 -2.75
CA HIS A 265 -11.35 -21.26 -1.37
C HIS A 265 -10.26 -20.21 -1.14
N PHE A 266 -9.47 -19.90 -2.17
CA PHE A 266 -8.26 -19.08 -2.09
C PHE A 266 -8.31 -17.93 -3.10
N ILE A 267 -7.64 -16.83 -2.77
CA ILE A 267 -7.61 -15.65 -3.62
C ILE A 267 -6.65 -15.79 -4.81
N SER A 268 -5.63 -16.64 -4.66
CA SER A 268 -4.66 -16.97 -5.70
C SER A 268 -4.30 -18.46 -5.61
N THR A 269 -3.66 -18.99 -6.65
CA THR A 269 -3.07 -20.33 -6.61
C THR A 269 -2.01 -20.43 -5.52
N TYR A 270 -1.19 -19.40 -5.37
CA TYR A 270 -0.10 -19.38 -4.40
C TYR A 270 -0.61 -19.35 -2.95
N ALA A 271 -1.73 -18.68 -2.68
CA ALA A 271 -2.42 -18.73 -1.39
C ALA A 271 -2.80 -20.16 -0.98
N SER A 272 -3.00 -21.09 -1.91
CA SER A 272 -3.28 -22.50 -1.58
C SER A 272 -2.06 -23.31 -1.15
N SER A 273 -0.85 -22.74 -1.25
CA SER A 273 0.40 -23.45 -0.98
C SER A 273 0.62 -23.71 0.52
N HIS A 274 0.24 -22.76 1.38
CA HIS A 274 0.44 -22.84 2.82
C HIS A 274 -0.50 -21.84 3.55
N PRO A 275 -1.01 -22.14 4.76
CA PRO A 275 -1.87 -21.20 5.52
C PRO A 275 -1.22 -19.83 5.77
N TRP A 276 0.10 -19.78 5.93
CA TRP A 276 0.84 -18.53 6.09
C TRP A 276 0.85 -17.68 4.81
N GLU A 277 0.92 -18.33 3.65
CA GLU A 277 0.82 -17.68 2.33
C GLU A 277 -0.60 -17.23 2.03
N ASP A 278 -1.61 -18.03 2.39
CA ASP A 278 -3.03 -17.64 2.29
C ASP A 278 -3.32 -16.35 3.06
N TRP A 279 -2.71 -16.21 4.25
CA TRP A 279 -2.77 -14.99 5.04
C TRP A 279 -2.08 -13.82 4.36
N ALA A 280 -0.83 -13.96 3.92
CA ALA A 280 -0.09 -12.87 3.28
C ALA A 280 -0.77 -12.39 1.99
N GLU A 281 -1.23 -13.32 1.16
CA GLU A 281 -1.99 -13.03 -0.06
C GLU A 281 -3.33 -12.35 0.25
N THR A 282 -4.09 -12.85 1.21
CA THR A 282 -5.38 -12.25 1.58
C THR A 282 -5.19 -10.88 2.25
N TRP A 283 -4.13 -10.71 3.06
CA TRP A 283 -3.74 -9.44 3.66
C TRP A 283 -3.40 -8.41 2.58
N ALA A 284 -2.62 -8.80 1.57
CA ALA A 284 -2.30 -7.92 0.45
C ALA A 284 -3.58 -7.45 -0.26
N HIS A 285 -4.53 -8.36 -0.48
CA HIS A 285 -5.83 -8.06 -1.05
C HIS A 285 -6.68 -7.13 -0.19
N TYR A 286 -6.67 -7.30 1.12
CA TYR A 286 -7.31 -6.37 2.05
C TYR A 286 -6.73 -4.96 1.88
N LEU A 287 -5.41 -4.82 1.82
CA LEU A 287 -4.77 -3.52 1.60
C LEU A 287 -5.07 -2.95 0.20
N HIS A 288 -5.13 -3.77 -0.84
CA HIS A 288 -5.59 -3.34 -2.18
C HIS A 288 -7.01 -2.77 -2.13
N MET A 289 -7.93 -3.48 -1.49
CA MET A 289 -9.33 -3.09 -1.35
C MET A 289 -9.45 -1.76 -0.61
N MET A 290 -8.88 -1.65 0.59
CA MET A 290 -9.05 -0.47 1.44
C MET A 290 -8.50 0.80 0.78
N ASP A 291 -7.29 0.74 0.20
CA ASP A 291 -6.63 1.90 -0.41
C ASP A 291 -7.33 2.35 -1.70
N THR A 292 -7.79 1.40 -2.52
CA THR A 292 -8.41 1.71 -3.81
C THR A 292 -9.84 2.23 -3.62
N VAL A 293 -10.60 1.67 -2.68
CA VAL A 293 -11.92 2.20 -2.33
C VAL A 293 -11.80 3.61 -1.76
N ASP A 294 -10.88 3.85 -0.83
CA ASP A 294 -10.65 5.19 -0.27
C ASP A 294 -10.21 6.19 -1.35
N THR A 295 -9.33 5.77 -2.26
CA THR A 295 -8.94 6.57 -3.42
C THR A 295 -10.15 6.94 -4.28
N ALA A 296 -10.96 5.96 -4.70
CA ALA A 296 -12.13 6.21 -5.54
C ALA A 296 -13.11 7.20 -4.90
N LEU A 297 -13.42 7.02 -3.61
CA LEU A 297 -14.28 7.92 -2.85
C LEU A 297 -13.69 9.34 -2.77
N SER A 298 -12.37 9.49 -2.76
CA SER A 298 -11.69 10.79 -2.71
C SER A 298 -11.79 11.56 -4.03
N TYR A 299 -11.96 10.84 -5.15
CA TYR A 299 -12.31 11.40 -6.46
C TYR A 299 -13.81 11.62 -6.65
N GLY A 300 -14.63 11.30 -5.63
CA GLY A 300 -16.09 11.35 -5.73
C GLY A 300 -16.68 10.26 -6.63
N ILE A 301 -15.91 9.20 -6.94
CA ILE A 301 -16.42 8.03 -7.64
C ILE A 301 -17.24 7.23 -6.62
N SER A 302 -18.57 7.19 -6.82
CA SER A 302 -19.47 6.44 -5.95
C SER A 302 -19.67 5.03 -6.49
N PRO A 303 -19.29 3.97 -5.74
CA PRO A 303 -19.52 2.59 -6.13
C PRO A 303 -21.01 2.21 -6.24
N LYS A 304 -21.92 3.04 -5.70
CA LYS A 304 -23.37 2.85 -5.80
C LYS A 304 -23.96 3.31 -7.13
N ALA A 305 -23.26 4.17 -7.88
CA ALA A 305 -23.74 4.66 -9.17
C ALA A 305 -23.56 3.63 -10.31
N VAL A 306 -22.80 2.57 -10.04
CA VAL A 306 -22.60 1.44 -10.96
C VAL A 306 -23.80 0.52 -10.87
N GLN A 307 -24.48 0.24 -12.00
CA GLN A 307 -25.52 -0.77 -12.06
C GLN A 307 -24.93 -2.12 -11.63
N ARG A 308 -25.56 -2.75 -10.64
CA ARG A 308 -25.11 -4.01 -10.08
C ARG A 308 -25.79 -5.15 -10.83
N ASP A 309 -25.02 -5.85 -11.66
CA ASP A 309 -25.40 -7.17 -12.18
C ASP A 309 -24.88 -8.30 -11.27
N TYR A 310 -24.28 -7.97 -10.13
CA TYR A 310 -23.73 -8.91 -9.14
C TYR A 310 -24.60 -8.96 -7.88
N GLU A 311 -24.89 -10.18 -7.41
CA GLU A 311 -25.51 -10.40 -6.11
C GLU A 311 -24.54 -9.96 -4.99
N PRO A 312 -24.95 -9.05 -4.10
CA PRO A 312 -24.09 -8.58 -3.02
C PRO A 312 -23.84 -9.69 -1.98
N PHE A 313 -22.65 -9.68 -1.39
CA PHE A 313 -22.36 -10.51 -0.22
C PHE A 313 -23.24 -10.09 0.97
N THR A 314 -23.65 -11.09 1.74
CA THR A 314 -24.46 -10.95 2.96
C THR A 314 -23.70 -11.53 4.16
N GLU A 315 -24.26 -11.41 5.37
CA GLU A 315 -23.64 -11.94 6.60
C GLU A 315 -23.36 -13.45 6.52
N ALA A 316 -24.07 -14.20 5.67
CA ALA A 316 -23.90 -15.64 5.51
C ALA A 316 -22.49 -16.07 5.05
N VAL A 317 -21.70 -15.18 4.46
CA VAL A 317 -20.33 -15.48 4.01
C VAL A 317 -19.25 -15.04 5.00
N LEU A 318 -19.63 -14.42 6.12
CA LEU A 318 -18.69 -13.90 7.11
C LEU A 318 -18.22 -15.00 8.08
N THR A 319 -16.96 -14.90 8.51
CA THR A 319 -16.38 -15.81 9.51
C THR A 319 -16.96 -15.55 10.92
N ASP A 320 -17.33 -14.29 11.18
CA ASP A 320 -17.93 -13.84 12.43
C ASP A 320 -19.10 -12.86 12.15
N PRO A 321 -20.30 -13.36 11.80
CA PRO A 321 -21.43 -12.51 11.42
C PRO A 321 -21.94 -11.63 12.56
N ASP A 322 -21.68 -12.00 13.82
CA ASP A 322 -22.11 -11.26 15.01
C ASP A 322 -21.16 -10.09 15.37
N ASP A 323 -20.05 -9.95 14.64
CA ASP A 323 -19.09 -8.86 14.84
C ASP A 323 -19.77 -7.49 14.62
N PRO A 324 -19.61 -6.51 15.53
CA PRO A 324 -20.25 -5.20 15.41
C PRO A 324 -19.91 -4.42 14.13
N SER A 325 -18.78 -4.75 13.48
CA SER A 325 -18.35 -4.16 12.22
C SER A 325 -18.72 -4.97 10.97
N ALA A 326 -19.43 -6.09 11.11
CA ALA A 326 -19.82 -6.96 10.00
C ALA A 326 -20.53 -6.20 8.87
N GLN A 327 -21.53 -5.37 9.21
CA GLN A 327 -22.28 -4.58 8.23
C GLN A 327 -21.41 -3.51 7.55
N ASP A 328 -20.46 -2.94 8.27
CA ASP A 328 -19.53 -1.93 7.77
C ASP A 328 -18.54 -2.54 6.78
N PHE A 329 -17.97 -3.69 7.14
CA PHE A 329 -17.14 -4.49 6.26
C PHE A 329 -17.89 -4.91 4.99
N LEU A 330 -19.13 -5.41 5.12
CA LEU A 330 -19.97 -5.80 3.98
C LEU A 330 -20.21 -4.63 3.01
N ARG A 331 -20.39 -3.40 3.52
CA ARG A 331 -20.50 -2.22 2.66
C ARG A 331 -19.23 -1.99 1.85
N ILE A 332 -18.07 -2.11 2.49
CA ILE A 332 -16.76 -1.89 1.86
C ILE A 332 -16.48 -2.95 0.79
N VAL A 333 -16.62 -4.25 1.11
CA VAL A 333 -16.32 -5.33 0.15
C VAL A 333 -17.29 -5.32 -1.04
N ASN A 334 -18.57 -5.03 -0.82
CA ASN A 334 -19.53 -4.91 -1.93
C ASN A 334 -19.26 -3.68 -2.80
N ALA A 335 -18.78 -2.58 -2.21
CA ALA A 335 -18.32 -1.41 -2.96
C ALA A 335 -17.06 -1.72 -3.77
N TRP A 336 -16.15 -2.52 -3.22
CA TRP A 336 -14.96 -2.99 -3.92
C TRP A 336 -15.30 -3.84 -5.14
N VAL A 337 -16.19 -4.83 -5.02
CA VAL A 337 -16.64 -5.66 -6.16
C VAL A 337 -17.24 -4.81 -7.29
N ALA A 338 -18.09 -3.84 -6.94
CA ALA A 338 -18.67 -2.94 -7.94
C ALA A 338 -17.60 -2.09 -8.64
N LEU A 339 -16.62 -1.58 -7.87
CA LEU A 339 -15.54 -0.76 -8.38
C LEU A 339 -14.60 -1.56 -9.30
N THR A 340 -14.20 -2.77 -8.91
CA THR A 340 -13.30 -3.61 -9.73
C THR A 340 -13.96 -4.07 -11.02
N GLY A 341 -15.27 -4.30 -11.03
CA GLY A 341 -16.03 -4.53 -12.27
C GLY A 341 -15.85 -3.38 -13.26
N VAL A 342 -16.03 -2.13 -12.83
CA VAL A 342 -15.81 -0.95 -13.68
C VAL A 342 -14.35 -0.83 -14.11
N LEU A 343 -13.40 -1.00 -13.19
CA LEU A 343 -11.97 -0.89 -13.50
C LEU A 343 -11.53 -1.93 -14.55
N ASN A 344 -12.04 -3.16 -14.46
CA ASN A 344 -11.74 -4.20 -15.44
C ASN A 344 -12.35 -3.88 -16.81
N GLU A 345 -13.60 -3.41 -16.87
CA GLU A 345 -14.21 -2.97 -18.14
C GLU A 345 -13.47 -1.79 -18.78
N LEU A 346 -13.04 -0.80 -17.98
CA LEU A 346 -12.21 0.31 -18.47
C LEU A 346 -10.85 -0.18 -19.00
N SER A 347 -10.20 -1.11 -18.31
CA SER A 347 -8.95 -1.73 -18.78
C SER A 347 -9.15 -2.45 -20.11
N ARG A 348 -10.19 -3.30 -20.22
CA ARG A 348 -10.53 -4.04 -21.45
C ARG A 348 -10.84 -3.09 -22.62
N ALA A 349 -11.56 -2.00 -22.36
CA ALA A 349 -11.85 -0.97 -23.37
C ALA A 349 -10.58 -0.30 -23.93
N MET A 350 -9.51 -0.26 -23.14
CA MET A 350 -8.19 0.26 -23.53
C MET A 350 -7.22 -0.83 -24.03
N GLY A 351 -7.69 -2.07 -24.22
CA GLY A 351 -6.88 -3.21 -24.64
C GLY A 351 -5.88 -3.69 -23.60
N GLN A 352 -6.07 -3.33 -22.32
CA GLN A 352 -5.26 -3.79 -21.20
C GLN A 352 -5.86 -5.06 -20.59
N ARG A 353 -5.02 -5.83 -19.88
CA ARG A 353 -5.48 -6.94 -19.03
C ARG A 353 -6.36 -6.39 -17.91
N ASP A 354 -7.16 -7.27 -17.32
CA ASP A 354 -7.95 -6.93 -16.13
C ASP A 354 -7.06 -6.27 -15.07
N PHE A 355 -7.53 -5.13 -14.55
CA PHE A 355 -6.82 -4.40 -13.50
C PHE A 355 -6.78 -5.23 -12.22
N TYR A 356 -7.91 -5.87 -11.90
CA TYR A 356 -8.09 -6.76 -10.78
C TYR A 356 -8.53 -8.14 -11.31
N PRO A 357 -7.58 -9.04 -11.61
CA PRO A 357 -7.86 -10.34 -12.24
C PRO A 357 -8.26 -11.43 -11.25
N PHE A 358 -8.76 -11.06 -10.06
CA PHE A 358 -9.07 -12.01 -8.99
C PHE A 358 -10.59 -12.16 -8.81
N ALA A 359 -11.00 -13.35 -8.39
CA ALA A 359 -12.37 -13.63 -7.95
C ALA A 359 -12.41 -13.70 -6.42
N LEU A 360 -13.50 -13.22 -5.82
CA LEU A 360 -13.72 -13.28 -4.37
C LEU A 360 -14.74 -14.37 -4.04
N PRO A 361 -14.34 -15.63 -3.83
CA PRO A 361 -15.25 -16.65 -3.35
C PRO A 361 -15.64 -16.38 -1.88
N ALA A 362 -16.77 -16.93 -1.44
CA ALA A 362 -17.30 -16.71 -0.09
C ALA A 362 -16.28 -16.95 1.04
N PRO A 363 -15.46 -18.03 1.03
CA PRO A 363 -14.42 -18.22 2.05
C PRO A 363 -13.39 -17.09 2.13
N VAL A 364 -13.01 -16.50 0.99
CA VAL A 364 -12.07 -15.37 0.95
C VAL A 364 -12.69 -14.12 1.54
N VAL A 365 -13.99 -13.87 1.33
CA VAL A 365 -14.69 -12.75 1.97
C VAL A 365 -14.70 -12.90 3.49
N GLY A 366 -14.91 -14.12 3.99
CA GLY A 366 -14.77 -14.43 5.42
C GLY A 366 -13.35 -14.18 5.95
N LYS A 367 -12.30 -14.55 5.21
CA LYS A 367 -10.90 -14.28 5.57
C LYS A 367 -10.57 -12.79 5.58
N LEU A 368 -11.06 -12.04 4.59
CA LEU A 368 -10.94 -10.58 4.53
C LEU A 368 -11.64 -9.90 5.72
N GLN A 369 -12.78 -10.41 6.17
CA GLN A 369 -13.46 -9.93 7.37
C GLN A 369 -12.61 -10.19 8.62
N PHE A 370 -11.99 -11.37 8.72
CA PHE A 370 -11.09 -11.66 9.82
C PHE A 370 -9.91 -10.66 9.86
N ILE A 371 -9.25 -10.42 8.74
CA ILE A 371 -8.17 -9.41 8.65
C ILE A 371 -8.69 -8.02 9.03
N HIS A 372 -9.90 -7.64 8.58
CA HIS A 372 -10.50 -6.35 8.96
C HIS A 372 -10.59 -6.18 10.48
N ARG A 373 -11.01 -7.23 11.20
CA ARG A 373 -11.12 -7.23 12.67
C ARG A 373 -9.76 -7.13 13.36
N VAL A 374 -8.77 -7.90 12.87
CA VAL A 374 -7.39 -7.85 13.37
C VAL A 374 -6.81 -6.45 13.22
N VAL A 375 -6.96 -5.84 12.04
CA VAL A 375 -6.46 -4.49 11.77
C VAL A 375 -7.14 -3.44 12.66
N LYS A 376 -8.46 -3.52 12.84
CA LYS A 376 -9.18 -2.63 13.76
C LYS A 376 -8.69 -2.76 15.20
N ALA A 377 -8.53 -3.99 15.70
CA ALA A 377 -8.03 -4.24 17.04
C ALA A 377 -6.60 -3.71 17.24
N GLY A 378 -5.72 -3.93 16.25
CA GLY A 378 -4.35 -3.38 16.27
C GLY A 378 -4.32 -1.86 16.28
N SER A 379 -5.19 -1.21 15.48
CA SER A 379 -5.35 0.26 15.45
C SER A 379 -5.76 0.84 16.81
N GLU A 380 -6.69 0.18 17.49
CA GLU A 380 -7.14 0.56 18.82
C GLU A 380 -6.08 0.36 19.90
N GLN A 381 -5.18 -0.62 19.72
CA GLN A 381 -4.06 -0.84 20.64
C GLN A 381 -3.03 0.29 20.54
N VAL A 382 -2.60 0.66 19.33
CA VAL A 382 -1.68 1.78 19.11
C VAL A 382 -2.25 3.08 19.69
N SER A 383 -3.53 3.36 19.42
CA SER A 383 -4.20 4.56 19.94
C SER A 383 -4.18 4.62 21.48
N ARG A 384 -4.30 3.46 22.15
CA ARG A 384 -4.23 3.35 23.62
C ARG A 384 -2.81 3.56 24.14
N ASP A 385 -1.81 2.97 23.49
CA ASP A 385 -0.41 3.10 23.90
C ASP A 385 0.09 4.55 23.75
N GLU A 386 -0.32 5.24 22.68
CA GLU A 386 -0.02 6.67 22.48
C GLU A 386 -0.69 7.56 23.54
N THR A 387 -1.95 7.27 23.91
CA THR A 387 -2.61 8.05 24.98
C THR A 387 -1.93 7.86 26.32
N VAL A 388 -1.51 6.63 26.63
CA VAL A 388 -0.75 6.34 27.84
C VAL A 388 0.58 7.10 27.81
N ALA A 389 1.36 7.01 26.73
CA ALA A 389 2.64 7.70 26.58
C ALA A 389 2.54 9.23 26.79
N VAL A 390 1.53 9.89 26.20
CA VAL A 390 1.29 11.33 26.38
C VAL A 390 0.96 11.67 27.84
N THR A 391 0.25 10.81 28.57
CA THR A 391 -0.08 11.06 29.99
C THR A 391 1.11 10.90 30.95
N ILE A 392 2.13 10.11 30.58
CA ILE A 392 3.34 9.93 31.41
C ILE A 392 4.37 11.04 31.14
N ASP A 393 4.38 11.60 29.93
CA ASP A 393 5.31 12.65 29.50
C ASP A 393 4.81 14.10 29.74
N GLU A 394 3.62 14.32 30.32
CA GLU A 394 3.24 15.64 30.88
C GLU A 394 3.93 15.84 32.25
N PRO A 395 4.97 16.68 32.39
CA PRO A 395 5.52 16.97 33.70
C PRO A 395 4.61 17.97 34.40
N MET A 396 3.95 17.55 35.49
CA MET A 396 3.75 18.31 36.73
C MET A 396 3.62 19.85 36.61
N LEU A 397 2.89 20.38 35.63
CA LEU A 397 2.72 21.82 35.36
C LEU A 397 1.40 22.33 35.97
N MET A 398 1.01 21.79 37.12
CA MET A 398 -0.08 22.33 37.96
C MET A 398 0.20 22.26 39.47
N ALA A 399 1.43 21.95 39.90
CA ALA A 399 1.82 21.95 41.33
C ALA A 399 2.56 23.24 41.77
N GLY A 400 2.41 24.34 41.02
CA GLY A 400 3.10 25.62 41.28
C GLY A 400 2.23 26.75 41.86
N ALA A 401 0.97 26.49 42.22
CA ALA A 401 0.05 27.53 42.69
C ALA A 401 -0.84 27.08 43.87
N ALA A 402 -0.28 26.39 44.86
CA ALA A 402 -0.95 26.15 46.14
C ALA A 402 0.03 25.78 47.27
N ALA A 403 1.11 26.53 47.44
CA ALA A 403 2.01 26.34 48.60
C ALA A 403 2.69 27.66 48.99
N ALA A 404 1.88 28.69 49.27
CA ALA A 404 2.33 29.91 49.92
C ALA A 404 1.31 30.34 50.98
N GLN A 405 0.97 29.43 51.89
CA GLN A 405 0.21 29.71 53.11
C GLN A 405 0.32 28.51 54.05
N ASN A 406 1.45 28.41 54.76
CA ASN A 406 1.49 28.15 56.20
C ASN A 406 2.94 27.92 56.63
N MET A 407 3.48 29.00 57.17
CA MET A 407 4.64 28.99 58.03
C MET A 407 4.16 28.60 59.44
N GLN A 408 5.02 27.89 60.17
CA GLN A 408 5.02 27.69 61.62
C GLN A 408 4.15 26.53 62.16
N THR A 409 4.82 25.42 62.52
CA THR A 409 5.05 25.04 63.93
C THR A 409 5.93 23.78 64.03
N GLN A 410 6.95 23.88 64.91
CA GLN A 410 7.54 22.85 65.78
C GLN A 410 8.29 21.68 65.11
N GLU A 411 9.62 21.61 65.17
CA GLU A 411 10.52 21.29 66.31
C GLU A 411 10.58 19.80 66.69
N GLN A 412 11.83 19.29 66.72
CA GLN A 412 12.34 18.10 67.42
C GLN A 412 11.96 16.72 66.83
N GLY A 413 12.88 15.77 66.59
CA GLY A 413 14.32 15.68 66.83
C GLY A 413 14.88 14.30 66.41
N ASP A 414 16.19 14.12 66.62
CA ASP A 414 16.96 12.85 66.78
C ASP A 414 17.03 11.85 65.59
N ALA A 415 18.16 11.59 64.90
CA ALA A 415 19.48 11.00 65.26
C ALA A 415 19.55 9.45 65.27
N GLY A 416 20.59 8.90 64.60
CA GLY A 416 21.09 7.50 64.68
C GLY A 416 20.83 6.67 63.40
N GLN A 417 21.80 6.38 62.52
CA GLN A 417 22.87 5.34 62.63
C GLN A 417 22.31 3.95 63.00
N SER A 418 22.70 2.80 62.45
CA SER A 418 23.68 2.37 61.45
C SER A 418 23.63 0.82 61.41
N GLN A 419 24.01 0.21 60.27
CA GLN A 419 24.67 -1.10 60.13
C GLN A 419 23.92 -2.42 60.44
N GLY A 420 24.21 -3.43 59.60
CA GLY A 420 24.42 -4.81 60.08
C GLY A 420 23.81 -5.95 59.27
N ASP A 421 24.47 -6.31 58.16
CA ASP A 421 24.82 -7.67 57.68
C ASP A 421 23.83 -8.87 57.67
N GLY A 422 23.92 -9.66 56.59
CA GLY A 422 23.94 -11.13 56.75
C GLY A 422 23.28 -12.02 55.68
N MET A 423 23.99 -12.22 54.55
CA MET A 423 24.25 -13.49 53.81
C MET A 423 23.16 -14.56 53.58
N GLY A 424 23.10 -15.05 52.33
CA GLY A 424 22.57 -16.38 51.99
C GLY A 424 22.58 -16.71 50.49
N ASN A 425 23.67 -17.35 50.03
CA ASN A 425 23.92 -17.88 48.67
C ASN A 425 22.83 -18.82 48.10
N ASN A 426 22.66 -18.83 46.77
CA ASN A 426 22.72 -20.10 46.03
C ASN A 426 23.22 -19.92 44.58
N GLN A 427 24.18 -20.77 44.20
CA GLN A 427 24.79 -20.90 42.87
C GLN A 427 24.11 -22.04 42.09
N GLY A 428 24.14 -21.97 40.76
CA GLY A 428 23.81 -23.06 39.83
C GLY A 428 23.82 -22.55 38.40
N GLN A 429 25.00 -22.34 37.81
CA GLN A 429 25.71 -23.26 36.92
C GLN A 429 25.22 -23.25 35.46
N ASN A 430 26.16 -22.82 34.63
CA ASN A 430 26.21 -22.65 33.19
C ASN A 430 26.69 -23.97 32.57
N LEU A 431 26.05 -24.50 31.52
CA LEU A 431 26.60 -25.58 30.68
C LEU A 431 26.19 -25.38 29.21
N GLY A 432 27.19 -25.15 28.37
CA GLY A 432 27.13 -25.27 26.91
C GLY A 432 27.31 -26.72 26.42
N PRO A 433 27.43 -26.93 25.09
CA PRO A 433 26.79 -28.04 24.38
C PRO A 433 27.71 -29.26 24.17
N SER A 434 27.12 -30.44 23.93
CA SER A 434 27.87 -31.65 23.54
C SER A 434 27.14 -32.53 22.52
N SER A 435 27.80 -32.68 21.36
CA SER A 435 28.15 -33.91 20.62
C SER A 435 27.09 -34.92 20.14
N THR A 436 27.29 -35.26 18.86
CA THR A 436 26.88 -36.42 18.05
C THR A 436 26.96 -37.80 18.69
N PRO A 437 26.33 -38.82 18.06
CA PRO A 437 27.12 -39.97 17.61
C PRO A 437 26.76 -40.51 16.21
N GLU A 438 27.79 -40.91 15.46
CA GLU A 438 27.75 -41.78 14.27
C GLU A 438 27.66 -43.27 14.65
N GLY A 439 27.09 -44.11 13.77
CA GLY A 439 27.35 -45.57 13.75
C GLY A 439 26.23 -46.44 13.16
N ALA A 440 26.39 -46.84 11.89
CA ALA A 440 25.48 -47.58 10.99
C ALA A 440 25.21 -49.08 11.35
N PRO A 441 24.38 -49.83 10.57
CA PRO A 441 24.89 -50.44 9.34
C PRO A 441 23.94 -50.43 8.12
N ALA A 442 24.55 -50.69 6.95
CA ALA A 442 24.03 -50.64 5.59
C ALA A 442 23.27 -51.90 5.14
N VAL A 443 22.29 -51.74 4.23
CA VAL A 443 21.85 -52.78 3.28
C VAL A 443 21.35 -52.16 1.95
N GLY A 444 21.98 -52.56 0.84
CA GLY A 444 21.32 -52.92 -0.43
C GLY A 444 20.89 -51.83 -1.43
N ALA A 445 21.74 -51.60 -2.44
CA ALA A 445 21.43 -50.83 -3.65
C ALA A 445 20.97 -51.73 -4.82
N ALA A 446 20.01 -51.24 -5.63
CA ALA A 446 19.93 -51.33 -7.11
C ALA A 446 18.48 -51.09 -7.63
N PRO A 447 18.25 -50.66 -8.89
CA PRO A 447 19.03 -49.78 -9.76
C PRO A 447 18.24 -48.54 -10.25
N ALA A 448 18.98 -47.55 -10.74
CA ALA A 448 18.45 -46.32 -11.34
C ALA A 448 17.86 -46.56 -12.75
N ALA A 449 16.69 -45.97 -13.01
CA ALA A 449 16.13 -45.86 -14.36
C ALA A 449 16.81 -44.69 -15.09
N ALA A 450 17.26 -44.94 -16.33
CA ALA A 450 17.91 -43.96 -17.18
C ALA A 450 16.91 -42.87 -17.67
N PRO A 451 17.31 -41.60 -17.77
CA PRO A 451 16.49 -40.58 -18.41
C PRO A 451 16.44 -40.79 -19.93
N LEU A 452 15.25 -40.60 -20.50
CA LEU A 452 15.01 -40.59 -21.95
C LEU A 452 15.68 -39.35 -22.57
N ASP A 453 16.66 -39.61 -23.44
CA ASP A 453 17.35 -38.62 -24.26
C ASP A 453 16.49 -38.27 -25.49
N ASN A 454 15.71 -37.19 -25.41
CA ASN A 454 15.07 -36.57 -26.57
C ASN A 454 15.89 -35.36 -26.98
N ALA A 455 16.94 -35.60 -27.77
CA ALA A 455 17.69 -34.54 -28.43
C ALA A 455 16.80 -33.81 -29.45
N VAL A 456 16.36 -32.60 -29.11
CA VAL A 456 15.81 -31.63 -30.08
C VAL A 456 16.97 -30.81 -30.62
N ALA A 457 17.29 -31.00 -31.90
CA ALA A 457 18.30 -30.19 -32.59
C ALA A 457 17.86 -28.72 -32.67
N PRO A 458 18.72 -27.74 -32.36
CA PRO A 458 18.38 -26.33 -32.52
C PRO A 458 18.25 -25.97 -34.01
N VAL A 459 17.13 -25.34 -34.37
CA VAL A 459 16.97 -24.69 -35.68
C VAL A 459 17.84 -23.44 -35.68
N ASN A 460 18.95 -23.48 -36.43
CA ASN A 460 19.88 -22.37 -36.56
C ASN A 460 19.40 -21.42 -37.67
N ASN A 461 18.61 -20.41 -37.32
CA ASN A 461 18.35 -19.27 -38.21
C ASN A 461 19.42 -18.20 -37.97
N ASN A 462 20.41 -18.14 -38.85
CA ASN A 462 21.37 -17.03 -38.90
C ASN A 462 20.63 -15.73 -39.24
N VAL A 463 20.42 -14.87 -38.24
CA VAL A 463 20.07 -13.46 -38.46
C VAL A 463 21.37 -12.65 -38.36
N ALA A 464 21.82 -12.08 -39.47
CA ALA A 464 22.96 -11.18 -39.48
C ALA A 464 22.64 -9.91 -38.67
N PRO A 465 23.53 -9.41 -37.81
CA PRO A 465 23.31 -8.16 -37.10
C PRO A 465 23.34 -6.99 -38.09
N VAL A 466 22.24 -6.24 -38.17
CA VAL A 466 22.20 -4.94 -38.86
C VAL A 466 22.90 -3.93 -37.96
N ASN A 467 24.15 -3.64 -38.27
CA ASN A 467 24.94 -2.63 -37.58
C ASN A 467 24.66 -1.26 -38.23
N ASN A 468 23.63 -0.55 -37.76
CA ASN A 468 23.41 0.84 -38.11
C ASN A 468 24.14 1.74 -37.09
N PRO A 469 25.20 2.47 -37.46
CA PRO A 469 25.81 3.43 -36.56
C PRO A 469 24.84 4.60 -36.33
N VAL A 470 24.34 4.74 -35.10
CA VAL A 470 23.56 5.89 -34.66
C VAL A 470 24.54 6.97 -34.22
N ALA A 471 24.71 8.01 -35.04
CA ALA A 471 25.41 9.23 -34.61
C ALA A 471 24.54 9.98 -33.58
N PRO A 472 25.12 10.55 -32.51
CA PRO A 472 24.36 11.33 -31.54
C PRO A 472 23.76 12.57 -32.21
N VAL A 473 22.43 12.68 -32.19
CA VAL A 473 21.71 13.87 -32.61
C VAL A 473 21.84 14.91 -31.50
N ASN A 474 22.73 15.88 -31.69
CA ASN A 474 22.87 17.01 -30.79
C ASN A 474 21.85 18.09 -31.19
N ASN A 475 20.61 17.98 -30.73
CA ASN A 475 19.60 19.01 -30.94
C ASN A 475 19.78 20.12 -29.89
N ASN A 476 20.37 21.24 -30.29
CA ASN A 476 20.25 22.49 -29.55
C ASN A 476 18.77 22.91 -29.51
N VAL A 477 18.17 22.87 -28.32
CA VAL A 477 16.81 23.38 -28.10
C VAL A 477 16.88 24.89 -28.00
N ALA A 478 16.52 25.58 -29.10
CA ALA A 478 16.18 27.00 -29.05
C ALA A 478 14.69 27.13 -28.68
N LEU A 479 14.38 27.96 -27.67
CA LEU A 479 13.00 28.32 -27.32
C LEU A 479 12.35 29.05 -28.51
N VAL A 480 11.38 28.41 -29.15
CA VAL A 480 10.51 29.06 -30.13
C VAL A 480 9.35 29.70 -29.37
N ASN A 481 9.44 31.00 -29.11
CA ASN A 481 8.31 31.81 -28.68
C ASN A 481 7.45 32.16 -29.90
N ASN A 482 6.42 31.35 -30.17
CA ASN A 482 5.35 31.73 -31.10
C ASN A 482 4.20 32.38 -30.31
N PRO A 483 3.88 33.68 -30.51
CA PRO A 483 2.66 34.25 -29.98
C PRO A 483 1.46 33.64 -30.71
N VAL A 484 0.55 33.01 -29.96
CA VAL A 484 -0.69 32.44 -30.49
C VAL A 484 -1.74 33.54 -30.56
N ALA A 485 -2.13 33.94 -31.77
CA ALA A 485 -3.36 34.70 -31.99
C ALA A 485 -4.57 33.74 -31.94
N PRO A 486 -5.72 34.14 -31.37
CA PRO A 486 -6.88 33.27 -31.29
C PRO A 486 -7.45 32.97 -32.70
N LEU A 487 -7.63 31.68 -32.99
CA LEU A 487 -8.39 31.21 -34.15
C LEU A 487 -9.88 31.34 -33.86
N ASP A 488 -10.56 32.24 -34.56
CA ASP A 488 -12.02 32.29 -34.61
C ASP A 488 -12.51 31.34 -35.70
N ASN A 489 -12.79 30.09 -35.33
CA ASN A 489 -13.42 29.12 -36.22
C ASN A 489 -14.92 29.11 -35.95
N THR A 490 -15.70 29.85 -36.74
CA THR A 490 -17.15 29.69 -36.79
C THR A 490 -17.50 28.30 -37.32
N VAL A 491 -18.05 27.45 -36.46
CA VAL A 491 -18.57 26.12 -36.82
C VAL A 491 -19.95 26.27 -37.45
N ALA A 492 -20.11 25.95 -38.73
CA ALA A 492 -21.41 25.77 -39.35
C ALA A 492 -22.00 24.40 -38.94
N PRO A 493 -23.28 24.31 -38.54
CA PRO A 493 -23.87 23.03 -38.16
C PRO A 493 -24.06 22.14 -39.40
N VAL A 494 -23.47 20.95 -39.36
CA VAL A 494 -23.73 19.87 -40.32
C VAL A 494 -24.99 19.14 -39.85
N ASN A 495 -26.11 19.33 -40.56
CA ASN A 495 -27.33 18.55 -40.37
C ASN A 495 -27.16 17.19 -41.08
N ASN A 496 -26.84 16.14 -40.33
CA ASN A 496 -27.04 14.76 -40.79
C ASN A 496 -28.42 14.29 -40.31
N PRO A 497 -29.40 14.06 -41.20
CA PRO A 497 -30.64 13.40 -40.79
C PRO A 497 -30.34 11.92 -40.46
N ALA A 498 -30.63 11.51 -39.23
CA ALA A 498 -30.59 10.11 -38.81
C ALA A 498 -31.63 9.26 -39.57
N PRO A 499 -31.39 7.95 -39.78
CA PRO A 499 -32.40 7.07 -40.35
C PRO A 499 -33.59 6.95 -39.39
N VAL A 500 -34.80 7.11 -39.90
CA VAL A 500 -36.05 6.91 -39.16
C VAL A 500 -36.18 5.44 -38.77
N VAL A 501 -36.18 5.15 -37.48
CA VAL A 501 -36.58 3.86 -36.93
C VAL A 501 -38.11 3.81 -37.00
N ASN A 502 -38.67 2.92 -37.82
CA ASN A 502 -40.12 2.70 -37.85
C ASN A 502 -40.57 2.04 -36.54
N GLY A 503 -41.16 2.84 -35.66
CA GLY A 503 -41.86 2.36 -34.47
C GLY A 503 -43.14 1.62 -34.85
N VAL A 504 -43.37 0.49 -34.19
CA VAL A 504 -44.61 -0.29 -34.25
C VAL A 504 -45.47 0.13 -33.06
N ASN A 505 -46.76 0.38 -33.28
CA ASN A 505 -47.69 0.63 -32.17
C ASN A 505 -47.86 -0.64 -31.31
N ALA A 506 -48.35 -0.51 -30.08
CA ALA A 506 -48.49 -1.61 -29.12
C ALA A 506 -49.41 -2.77 -29.57
N ASP A 507 -50.04 -2.68 -30.74
CA ASP A 507 -50.87 -3.70 -31.39
C ASP A 507 -50.22 -4.31 -32.66
N GLY A 508 -48.98 -3.96 -33.00
CA GLY A 508 -48.21 -4.60 -34.06
C GLY A 508 -48.28 -3.96 -35.45
N THR A 509 -48.80 -2.73 -35.61
CA THR A 509 -48.89 -2.06 -36.94
C THR A 509 -47.97 -0.82 -37.10
N PRO A 510 -47.49 -0.48 -38.33
CA PRO A 510 -46.53 0.61 -38.55
C PRO A 510 -47.17 2.01 -38.64
N ALA A 511 -46.53 3.04 -38.03
CA ALA A 511 -47.00 4.43 -38.03
C ALA A 511 -46.43 5.29 -39.19
N ASN A 512 -47.20 6.28 -39.68
CA ASN A 512 -46.89 7.11 -40.87
C ASN A 512 -46.58 8.58 -40.49
N PRO A 513 -45.63 9.31 -41.12
CA PRO A 513 -45.14 10.61 -40.61
C PRO A 513 -45.82 11.86 -41.22
N THR A 514 -46.00 12.92 -40.41
CA THR A 514 -46.51 14.26 -40.81
C THR A 514 -45.45 15.37 -40.65
N THR A 515 -45.44 16.31 -41.59
CA THR A 515 -44.48 17.41 -41.84
C THR A 515 -44.63 18.64 -40.90
N PRO A 516 -43.54 19.38 -40.55
CA PRO A 516 -43.64 20.71 -39.89
C PRO A 516 -43.22 21.92 -40.77
N PRO A 517 -43.60 23.18 -40.40
CA PRO A 517 -43.56 24.38 -41.27
C PRO A 517 -42.39 25.37 -41.03
N GLN A 518 -42.20 26.32 -41.96
CA GLN A 518 -41.13 27.35 -42.03
C GLN A 518 -41.34 28.57 -41.11
N ALA A 519 -40.24 29.17 -40.59
CA ALA A 519 -40.23 30.48 -39.91
C ALA A 519 -39.02 31.37 -40.29
N ALA A 520 -39.18 32.68 -40.11
CA ALA A 520 -38.59 33.81 -40.85
C ALA A 520 -37.29 34.46 -40.30
N GLN A 521 -36.64 35.27 -41.14
CA GLN A 521 -35.39 36.05 -40.93
C GLN A 521 -35.58 37.35 -40.12
N GLN A 522 -34.53 37.80 -39.40
CA GLN A 522 -34.36 39.18 -38.89
C GLN A 522 -32.93 39.73 -39.19
N PRO A 523 -32.74 41.07 -39.29
CA PRO A 523 -31.50 41.69 -39.79
C PRO A 523 -30.54 42.24 -38.71
N VAL A 524 -29.27 42.45 -39.11
CA VAL A 524 -28.08 42.86 -38.33
C VAL A 524 -27.88 44.40 -38.31
N PRO A 525 -27.34 45.02 -37.23
CA PRO A 525 -26.77 46.38 -37.28
C PRO A 525 -25.22 46.40 -37.31
N ALA A 526 -24.68 47.43 -37.97
CA ALA A 526 -23.26 47.73 -38.24
C ALA A 526 -22.51 48.42 -37.05
N PRO A 527 -21.16 48.49 -37.08
CA PRO A 527 -20.32 48.55 -35.86
C PRO A 527 -19.87 49.96 -35.44
N LEU A 528 -19.51 50.10 -34.16
CA LEU A 528 -18.48 51.00 -33.63
C LEU A 528 -17.59 50.24 -32.65
#